data_AF-A0A1B8BYG5-F1
#
_entry.id   AF-A0A1B8BYG5-F1
#
_cell.length_a   1.000
_cell.length_b   1.000
_cell.length_c   1.000
_cell.angle_alpha   90.00
_cell.angle_beta   90.00
_cell.angle_gamma   90.00
#
_symmetry.space_group_name_H-M   'P 1'
#
loop_
_entity.id
_entity.type
_entity.pdbx_description
1 polymer ?
#
loop_
_entity_poly.entity_id
_entity_poly.type
_entity_poly.pdbx_seq_one_letter_code
_entity_poly.pdbx_strand_id
1 'polypeptide(L)'
;MVLANAVTLVKEYRKTGKQQPSSLISPKDVGVGMIDPNDVGAFAAYVLASENPEVHNGKRYVLNGPEDISGQGIVDLVKREIGAKVEHVVYKDLSWLDDLAQGPHTALTLSIKSEVETSWEGKCGTDTTSKEVVGIWAPKTTPAQAFKGYLEG
;
A
#
# COMPACT_ATOMS: atom_id res chain seq x y z
N MET A 1 -5.32 1.86 -2.82
CA MET A 1 -4.95 1.77 -4.25
C MET A 1 -4.13 0.52 -4.54
N VAL A 2 -3.01 0.29 -3.85
CA VAL A 2 -2.08 -0.84 -4.08
C VAL A 2 -2.75 -2.22 -4.11
N LEU A 3 -3.68 -2.49 -3.19
CA LEU A 3 -4.36 -3.78 -3.08
C LEU A 3 -5.66 -3.90 -3.92
N ALA A 4 -6.16 -2.79 -4.48
CA ALA A 4 -7.53 -2.74 -5.01
C ALA A 4 -7.77 -3.74 -6.15
N ASN A 5 -6.89 -3.76 -7.15
CA ASN A 5 -7.03 -4.66 -8.30
C ASN A 5 -6.90 -6.14 -7.91
N ALA A 6 -6.04 -6.44 -6.93
CA ALA A 6 -5.89 -7.78 -6.38
C ALA A 6 -7.14 -8.24 -5.63
N VAL A 7 -7.76 -7.36 -4.83
CA VAL A 7 -9.03 -7.61 -4.15
C VAL A 7 -10.15 -7.85 -5.16
N THR A 8 -10.24 -7.01 -6.20
CA THR A 8 -11.23 -7.15 -7.28
C THR A 8 -11.09 -8.48 -8.00
N LEU A 9 -9.86 -8.93 -8.29
CA LEU A 9 -9.59 -10.25 -8.87
C LEU A 9 -10.16 -11.37 -8.01
N VAL A 10 -9.87 -11.39 -6.70
CA VAL A 10 -10.39 -12.41 -5.80
C VAL A 10 -11.92 -12.40 -5.77
N LYS A 11 -12.54 -11.21 -5.66
CA LYS A 11 -14.01 -11.07 -5.61
C LYS A 11 -14.67 -11.59 -6.89
N GLU A 12 -14.16 -11.22 -8.06
CA GLU A 12 -14.72 -11.69 -9.34
C GLU A 12 -14.47 -13.18 -9.58
N TYR A 13 -13.31 -13.71 -9.18
CA TYR A 13 -13.04 -15.13 -9.24
C TYR A 13 -14.00 -15.94 -8.35
N ARG A 14 -14.26 -15.47 -7.12
CA ARG A 14 -15.24 -16.11 -6.21
C ARG A 14 -16.65 -16.13 -6.81
N LYS A 15 -17.01 -15.11 -7.59
CA LYS A 15 -18.33 -14.98 -8.21
C LYS A 15 -18.48 -15.81 -9.49
N THR A 16 -17.43 -15.89 -10.31
CA THR A 16 -17.53 -16.39 -11.70
C THR A 16 -16.66 -17.60 -12.00
N GLY A 17 -15.68 -17.90 -11.15
CA GLY A 17 -14.63 -18.89 -11.40
C GLY A 17 -13.60 -18.46 -12.45
N LYS A 18 -13.65 -17.22 -12.96
CA LYS A 18 -12.76 -16.72 -14.00
C LYS A 18 -11.78 -15.70 -13.43
N GLN A 19 -10.53 -15.78 -13.86
CA GLN A 19 -9.53 -14.77 -13.55
C GLN A 19 -9.61 -13.63 -14.57
N GLN A 20 -9.31 -12.42 -14.11
CA GLN A 20 -8.99 -11.28 -14.96
C GLN A 20 -7.52 -10.90 -14.77
N PRO A 21 -6.86 -10.27 -15.76
CA PRO A 21 -5.51 -9.76 -15.60
C PRO A 21 -5.40 -8.86 -14.36
N SER A 22 -4.39 -9.11 -13.52
CA SER A 22 -4.09 -8.29 -12.36
C SER A 22 -3.05 -7.24 -12.73
N SER A 23 -3.49 -6.00 -12.87
CA SER A 23 -2.62 -4.84 -13.04
C SER A 23 -2.19 -4.30 -11.68
N LEU A 24 -0.89 -4.20 -11.43
CA LEU A 24 -0.29 -3.72 -10.19
C LEU A 24 0.62 -2.53 -10.46
N ILE A 25 0.41 -1.45 -9.70
CA ILE A 25 1.35 -0.31 -9.63
C ILE A 25 2.70 -0.77 -9.03
N SER A 26 2.66 -1.79 -8.19
CA SER A 26 3.83 -2.30 -7.48
C SER A 26 4.83 -2.97 -8.44
N PRO A 27 6.13 -2.78 -8.19
CA PRO A 27 7.19 -3.59 -8.81
C PRO A 27 7.11 -5.03 -8.29
N LYS A 28 7.58 -5.99 -9.09
CA LYS A 28 7.52 -7.40 -8.71
C LYS A 28 8.28 -7.69 -7.40
N ASP A 29 9.52 -7.24 -7.32
CA ASP A 29 10.48 -7.71 -6.29
C ASP A 29 10.86 -6.63 -5.25
N VAL A 30 10.43 -5.38 -5.43
CA VAL A 30 10.73 -4.29 -4.48
C VAL A 30 9.57 -4.12 -3.51
N GLY A 31 9.87 -4.14 -2.21
CA GLY A 31 8.91 -3.99 -1.14
C GLY A 31 8.58 -2.54 -0.84
N VAL A 32 7.34 -2.30 -0.41
CA VAL A 32 6.88 -1.01 0.11
C VAL A 32 6.22 -1.23 1.46
N GLY A 33 6.54 -0.39 2.44
CA GLY A 33 5.95 -0.42 3.77
C GLY A 33 4.57 0.23 3.79
N MET A 34 3.58 -0.43 3.20
CA MET A 34 2.20 0.05 3.12
C MET A 34 1.60 0.25 4.52
N ILE A 35 1.13 1.46 4.81
CA ILE A 35 0.59 1.83 6.12
C ILE A 35 -0.93 2.02 6.10
N ASP A 36 -1.60 1.59 7.18
CA ASP A 36 -3.02 1.84 7.40
C ASP A 36 -3.25 3.29 7.86
N PRO A 37 -4.23 4.02 7.28
CA PRO A 37 -4.53 5.38 7.69
C PRO A 37 -4.85 5.55 9.18
N ASN A 38 -5.44 4.54 9.82
CA ASN A 38 -5.72 4.56 11.26
C ASN A 38 -4.44 4.51 12.09
N ASP A 39 -3.39 3.83 11.64
CA ASP A 39 -2.09 3.83 12.31
C ASP A 39 -1.43 5.22 12.25
N VAL A 40 -1.59 5.93 11.11
CA VAL A 40 -1.13 7.33 10.97
C VAL A 40 -1.90 8.24 11.92
N GLY A 41 -3.23 8.12 11.96
CA GLY A 41 -4.09 8.91 12.83
C GLY A 41 -3.80 8.66 14.32
N ALA A 42 -3.61 7.39 14.71
CA ALA A 42 -3.23 7.01 16.06
C ALA A 42 -1.89 7.62 16.46
N PHE A 43 -0.85 7.46 15.63
CA PHE A 43 0.46 8.06 15.90
C PHE A 43 0.36 9.57 16.09
N ALA A 44 -0.36 10.27 15.21
CA ALA A 44 -0.56 11.72 15.32
C ALA A 44 -1.27 12.10 16.62
N ALA A 45 -2.29 11.33 17.02
CA ALA A 45 -2.99 11.56 18.29
C ALA A 45 -2.05 11.38 19.50
N TYR A 46 -1.21 10.34 19.51
CA TYR A 46 -0.22 10.13 20.59
C TYR A 46 0.80 11.26 20.69
N VAL A 47 1.30 11.76 19.55
CA VAL A 47 2.24 12.89 19.52
C VAL A 47 1.58 14.17 20.04
N LEU A 48 0.36 14.47 19.59
CA LEU A 48 -0.34 15.72 19.93
C LEU A 48 -0.92 15.72 21.35
N ALA A 49 -1.31 14.56 21.87
CA ALA A 49 -1.87 14.41 23.21
C ALA A 49 -0.86 13.94 24.27
N SER A 50 0.43 13.90 23.93
CA SER A 50 1.52 13.61 24.86
C SER A 50 1.47 14.56 26.07
N GLU A 51 1.85 14.08 27.26
CA GLU A 51 1.96 14.91 28.46
C GLU A 51 2.96 16.08 28.28
N ASN A 52 3.92 15.92 27.36
CA ASN A 52 4.89 16.94 27.01
C ASN A 52 5.04 17.05 25.48
N PRO A 53 4.09 17.69 24.76
CA PRO A 53 4.06 17.69 23.30
C PRO A 53 5.23 18.49 22.68
N GLU A 54 5.81 19.43 23.44
CA GLU A 54 6.96 20.24 23.03
C GLU A 54 8.18 19.41 22.63
N VAL A 55 8.33 18.17 23.16
CA VAL A 55 9.43 17.26 22.77
C VAL A 55 9.33 16.80 21.32
N HIS A 56 8.19 16.99 20.67
CA HIS A 56 7.95 16.65 19.28
C HIS A 56 8.04 17.86 18.34
N ASN A 57 8.14 19.08 18.87
CA ASN A 57 8.19 20.30 18.05
C ASN A 57 9.44 20.34 17.15
N GLY A 58 9.22 20.64 15.88
CA GLY A 58 10.27 20.66 14.85
C GLY A 58 10.81 19.28 14.46
N LYS A 59 10.32 18.18 15.04
CA LYS A 59 10.73 16.82 14.65
C LYS A 59 10.00 16.37 13.40
N ARG A 60 10.68 15.51 12.63
CA ARG A 60 10.14 14.81 11.48
C ARG A 60 10.13 13.31 11.77
N TYR A 61 8.97 12.68 11.63
CA TYR A 61 8.82 11.23 11.72
C TYR A 61 8.48 10.66 10.35
N VAL A 62 9.17 9.60 9.96
CA VAL A 62 8.84 8.79 8.78
C VAL A 62 8.09 7.56 9.26
N LEU A 63 6.88 7.37 8.74
CA LEU A 63 5.99 6.27 9.12
C LEU A 63 5.81 5.33 7.93
N ASN A 64 5.94 4.03 8.17
CA ASN A 64 5.60 2.98 7.22
C ASN A 64 4.85 1.86 7.95
N GLY A 65 4.23 0.95 7.21
CA GLY A 65 3.57 -0.24 7.78
C GLY A 65 4.53 -1.16 8.55
N PRO A 66 3.98 -2.17 9.24
CA PRO A 66 4.78 -3.09 10.06
C PRO A 66 5.65 -4.06 9.25
N GLU A 67 5.36 -4.27 7.96
CA GLU A 67 6.13 -5.13 7.06
C GLU A 67 6.06 -4.62 5.61
N ASP A 68 7.06 -4.98 4.82
CA ASP A 68 7.11 -4.67 3.40
C ASP A 68 6.25 -5.62 2.57
N ILE A 69 5.59 -5.09 1.54
CA ILE A 69 4.92 -5.90 0.52
C ILE A 69 5.38 -5.53 -0.89
N SER A 70 5.85 -6.53 -1.64
CA SER A 70 6.17 -6.40 -3.05
C SER A 70 4.97 -6.78 -3.92
N GLY A 71 5.04 -6.49 -5.22
CA GLY A 71 4.04 -6.96 -6.19
C GLY A 71 3.87 -8.48 -6.16
N GLN A 72 4.98 -9.24 -6.04
CA GLN A 72 4.90 -10.70 -5.90
C GLN A 72 4.20 -11.10 -4.59
N GLY A 73 4.46 -10.39 -3.49
CA GLY A 73 3.75 -10.60 -2.23
C GLY A 73 2.22 -10.41 -2.37
N ILE A 74 1.78 -9.40 -3.13
CA ILE A 74 0.35 -9.21 -3.45
C ILE A 74 -0.19 -10.39 -4.25
N VAL A 75 0.55 -10.86 -5.26
CA VAL A 75 0.15 -12.05 -6.05
C VAL A 75 0.04 -13.30 -5.19
N ASP A 76 0.92 -13.46 -4.21
CA ASP A 76 0.88 -14.60 -3.28
C ASP A 76 -0.33 -14.54 -2.35
N LEU A 77 -0.75 -13.34 -1.92
CA LEU A 77 -2.02 -13.14 -1.20
C LEU A 77 -3.21 -13.57 -2.07
N VAL A 78 -3.26 -13.13 -3.33
CA VAL A 78 -4.33 -13.53 -4.27
C VAL A 78 -4.36 -15.04 -4.45
N LYS A 79 -3.20 -15.65 -4.74
CA LYS A 79 -3.04 -17.09 -4.94
C LYS A 79 -3.58 -17.88 -3.74
N ARG A 80 -3.30 -17.41 -2.52
CA ARG A 80 -3.81 -18.02 -1.28
C ARG A 80 -5.34 -17.96 -1.20
N GLU A 81 -5.94 -16.83 -1.57
CA GLU A 81 -7.40 -16.65 -1.48
C GLU A 81 -8.19 -17.39 -2.57
N ILE A 82 -7.61 -17.57 -3.76
CA ILE A 82 -8.29 -18.26 -4.88
C ILE A 82 -7.93 -19.74 -4.99
N GLY A 83 -6.89 -20.20 -4.29
CA GLY A 83 -6.43 -21.59 -4.32
C GLY A 83 -5.81 -22.04 -5.66
N ALA A 84 -5.48 -21.10 -6.53
CA ALA A 84 -4.96 -21.33 -7.88
C ALA A 84 -3.87 -20.32 -8.22
N LYS A 85 -3.01 -20.66 -9.20
CA LYS A 85 -1.98 -19.74 -9.70
C LYS A 85 -2.66 -18.54 -10.38
N VAL A 86 -2.17 -17.33 -10.11
CA VAL A 86 -2.58 -16.12 -10.83
C VAL A 86 -2.03 -16.18 -12.26
N GLU A 87 -2.91 -16.13 -13.25
CA GLU A 87 -2.58 -16.41 -14.65
C GLU A 87 -1.82 -15.26 -15.32
N HIS A 88 -2.32 -14.03 -15.17
CA HIS A 88 -1.80 -12.86 -15.85
C HIS A 88 -1.60 -11.70 -14.86
N VAL A 89 -0.36 -11.27 -14.71
CA VAL A 89 0.03 -10.15 -13.85
C VAL A 89 0.86 -9.15 -14.65
N VAL A 90 0.50 -7.88 -14.57
CA VAL A 90 1.27 -6.78 -15.14
C VAL A 90 1.78 -5.92 -13.98
N TYR A 91 3.09 -5.86 -13.80
CA TYR A 91 3.74 -5.05 -12.77
C TYR A 91 4.10 -3.66 -13.31
N LYS A 92 4.20 -2.68 -12.40
CA LYS A 92 4.47 -1.28 -12.75
C LYS A 92 3.50 -0.71 -13.79
N ASP A 93 2.25 -1.18 -13.78
CA ASP A 93 1.26 -0.74 -14.74
C ASP A 93 0.61 0.58 -14.28
N LEU A 94 0.92 1.63 -15.02
CA LEU A 94 0.41 2.98 -14.86
C LEU A 94 -0.47 3.42 -16.04
N SER A 95 -0.77 2.52 -16.99
CA SER A 95 -1.46 2.87 -18.24
C SER A 95 -2.83 3.52 -17.99
N TRP A 96 -3.55 3.07 -16.97
CA TRP A 96 -4.84 3.65 -16.56
C TRP A 96 -4.73 5.13 -16.12
N LEU A 97 -3.55 5.60 -15.73
CA LEU A 97 -3.31 7.01 -15.42
C LEU A 97 -3.16 7.87 -16.69
N ASP A 98 -2.88 7.29 -17.86
CA ASP A 98 -2.85 8.05 -19.12
C ASP A 98 -4.25 8.60 -19.46
N ASP A 99 -5.27 7.76 -19.31
CA ASP A 99 -6.67 8.12 -19.56
C ASP A 99 -7.16 9.15 -18.52
N LEU A 100 -6.84 8.94 -17.24
CA LEU A 100 -7.21 9.89 -16.18
C LEU A 100 -6.52 11.24 -16.30
N ALA A 101 -5.34 11.31 -16.93
CA ALA A 101 -4.61 12.55 -17.12
C ALA A 101 -5.30 13.48 -18.14
N GLN A 102 -6.17 12.93 -19.00
CA GLN A 102 -6.99 13.72 -19.94
C GLN A 102 -8.22 14.36 -19.27
N GLY A 103 -8.54 13.98 -18.03
CA GLY A 103 -9.70 14.46 -17.28
C GLY A 103 -9.41 15.66 -16.37
N PRO A 104 -10.37 16.07 -15.52
CA PRO A 104 -10.25 17.24 -14.65
C PRO A 104 -9.20 17.10 -13.53
N HIS A 105 -8.60 15.92 -13.36
CA HIS A 105 -7.66 15.61 -12.30
C HIS A 105 -6.20 15.49 -12.77
N THR A 106 -5.86 16.05 -13.94
CA THR A 106 -4.52 15.94 -14.56
C THR A 106 -3.37 16.15 -13.59
N ALA A 107 -3.39 17.21 -12.77
CA ALA A 107 -2.31 17.51 -11.84
C ALA A 107 -2.08 16.41 -10.79
N LEU A 108 -3.16 15.87 -10.22
CA LEU A 108 -3.10 14.75 -9.27
C LEU A 108 -2.63 13.46 -9.96
N THR A 109 -3.14 13.20 -11.17
CA THR A 109 -2.75 12.02 -11.94
C THR A 109 -1.26 12.03 -12.27
N LEU A 110 -0.72 13.19 -12.65
CA LEU A 110 0.71 13.36 -12.94
C LEU A 110 1.58 13.26 -11.67
N SER A 111 1.10 13.75 -10.52
CA SER A 111 1.86 13.59 -9.26
C SER A 111 1.99 12.13 -8.88
N ILE A 112 0.91 11.34 -8.99
CA ILE A 112 0.94 9.90 -8.74
C ILE A 112 1.98 9.21 -9.64
N LYS A 113 2.01 9.53 -10.93
CA LYS A 113 3.01 8.95 -11.87
C LYS A 113 4.45 9.25 -11.47
N SER A 114 4.72 10.45 -10.98
CA SER A 114 6.08 10.82 -10.54
C SER A 114 6.43 10.18 -9.19
N GLU A 115 5.50 10.15 -8.23
CA GLU A 115 5.75 9.69 -6.87
C GLU A 115 6.01 8.17 -6.80
N VAL A 116 5.35 7.37 -7.65
CA VAL A 116 5.54 5.91 -7.66
C VAL A 116 6.97 5.48 -7.99
N GLU A 117 7.73 6.30 -8.73
CA GLU A 117 9.13 6.02 -9.05
C GLU A 117 9.98 5.86 -7.78
N THR A 118 9.75 6.71 -6.77
CA THR A 118 10.47 6.64 -5.48
C THR A 118 10.23 5.30 -4.79
N SER A 119 9.00 4.78 -4.85
CA SER A 119 8.68 3.47 -4.29
C SER A 119 9.37 2.34 -5.05
N TRP A 120 9.51 2.47 -6.37
CA TRP A 120 10.17 1.46 -7.22
C TRP A 120 11.69 1.41 -7.02
N GLU A 121 12.28 2.50 -6.55
CA GLU A 121 13.68 2.58 -6.15
C GLU A 121 13.96 1.96 -4.78
N GLY A 122 12.92 1.46 -4.08
CA GLY A 122 13.06 0.85 -2.76
C GLY A 122 13.22 1.87 -1.62
N LYS A 123 12.87 3.14 -1.85
CA LYS A 123 13.01 4.23 -0.87
C LYS A 123 11.79 4.38 0.04
N CYS A 124 10.82 3.48 -0.05
CA CYS A 124 9.59 3.49 0.73
C CYS A 124 9.40 2.19 1.52
N GLY A 125 10.51 1.53 1.87
CA GLY A 125 10.51 0.31 2.66
C GLY A 125 10.36 0.56 4.17
N THR A 126 10.03 -0.48 4.92
CA THR A 126 9.90 -0.42 6.39
C THR A 126 11.19 -0.02 7.10
N ASP A 127 12.33 -0.30 6.50
CA ASP A 127 13.67 0.11 6.96
C ASP A 127 13.88 1.63 7.02
N THR A 128 13.05 2.40 6.30
CA THR A 128 13.07 3.88 6.33
C THR A 128 12.29 4.48 7.50
N THR A 129 11.62 3.66 8.31
CA THR A 129 10.80 4.11 9.45
C THR A 129 11.66 4.74 10.54
N SER A 130 11.23 5.90 11.05
CA SER A 130 11.90 6.54 12.19
C SER A 130 11.86 5.62 13.42
N LYS A 131 13.01 5.41 14.08
CA LYS A 131 13.13 4.48 15.23
C LYS A 131 12.20 4.83 16.38
N GLU A 132 11.94 6.13 16.56
CA GLU A 132 11.06 6.68 17.59
C GLU A 132 9.60 6.26 17.38
N VAL A 133 9.19 5.96 16.14
CA VAL A 133 7.80 5.60 15.84
C VAL A 133 7.39 4.36 16.60
N VAL A 134 8.25 3.33 16.66
CA VAL A 134 7.96 2.08 17.38
C VAL A 134 7.72 2.32 18.87
N GLY A 135 8.41 3.31 19.46
CA GLY A 135 8.28 3.66 20.88
C GLY A 135 7.04 4.51 21.19
N ILE A 136 6.56 5.31 20.24
CA ILE A 136 5.36 6.16 20.40
C ILE A 136 4.10 5.38 20.03
N TRP A 137 4.06 4.85 18.82
CA TRP A 137 3.00 4.00 18.30
C TRP A 137 3.53 3.18 17.12
N ALA A 138 3.79 1.90 17.35
CA ALA A 138 4.12 0.97 16.27
C ALA A 138 2.87 0.71 15.40
N PRO A 139 2.95 0.90 14.07
CA PRO A 139 1.91 0.49 13.13
C PRO A 139 1.62 -1.00 13.24
N LYS A 140 0.35 -1.40 13.06
CA LYS A 140 -0.13 -2.74 13.44
C LYS A 140 -0.76 -3.50 12.29
N THR A 141 -1.42 -2.79 11.37
CA THR A 141 -2.12 -3.45 10.27
C THR A 141 -1.14 -3.93 9.23
N THR A 142 -0.97 -5.25 9.13
CA THR A 142 -0.18 -5.87 8.07
C THR A 142 -0.89 -5.78 6.71
N PRO A 143 -0.15 -5.81 5.59
CA PRO A 143 -0.71 -5.95 4.26
C PRO A 143 -1.68 -7.13 4.12
N ALA A 144 -1.39 -8.28 4.75
CA ALA A 144 -2.28 -9.43 4.73
C ALA A 144 -3.62 -9.16 5.46
N GLN A 145 -3.58 -8.46 6.60
CA GLN A 145 -4.79 -8.07 7.33
C GLN A 145 -5.60 -7.03 6.55
N ALA A 146 -4.96 -6.01 5.99
CA ALA A 146 -5.63 -5.01 5.15
C ALA A 146 -6.30 -5.67 3.93
N PHE A 147 -5.59 -6.57 3.25
CA PHE A 147 -6.12 -7.32 2.12
C PHE A 147 -7.37 -8.12 2.51
N LYS A 148 -7.32 -8.84 3.63
CA LYS A 148 -8.47 -9.58 4.16
C LYS A 148 -9.65 -8.65 4.50
N GLY A 149 -9.39 -7.53 5.17
CA GLY A 149 -10.43 -6.54 5.48
C GLY A 149 -11.14 -6.01 4.23
N TYR A 150 -10.40 -5.75 3.15
CA TYR A 150 -10.99 -5.32 1.87
C TYR A 150 -11.78 -6.42 1.14
N LEU A 151 -11.54 -7.70 1.45
CA LEU A 151 -12.34 -8.80 0.91
C LEU A 151 -13.66 -8.96 1.66
N GLU A 152 -13.69 -8.61 2.95
CA GLU A 152 -14.85 -8.76 3.84
C GLU A 152 -15.80 -7.56 3.83
N GLY A 153 -15.31 -6.36 3.49
CA GLY A 153 -16.13 -5.16 3.22
C GLY A 153 -16.60 -5.08 1.77
#